data_AF-A0A5E3WLC1-F1
#
_entry.id   AF-A0A5E3WLC1-F1
#
_cell.length_a   1.000
_cell.length_b   1.000
_cell.length_c   1.000
_cell.angle_alpha   90.00
_cell.angle_beta   90.00
_cell.angle_gamma   90.00
#
_symmetry.space_group_name_H-M   'P 1'
#
loop_
_entity.id
_entity.type
_entity.pdbx_description
1 polymer ?
#
loop_
_entity_poly.entity_id
_entity_poly.type
_entity_poly.pdbx_seq_one_letter_code
_entity_poly.pdbx_strand_id
1 'polypeptide(L)'
;MLQYKSQKKTKKTKAPAKGAEKAAKALLSQKEVAARWAEEVKRTKWVYDEWFKHPPHTETIARGAAKDLATPKLKPSELDTLPYEEKFANNGALMKLHDLEHVDNFIEKRKRWLDRTVHTSRLRPQSAATDGAQAQAGPSSSATQESTSSAPQDDGQPPN
;
A
#
# COMPACT_ATOMS: atom_id res chain seq x y z
N MET A 1 -14.27 65.39 29.77
CA MET A 1 -13.00 65.90 30.36
C MET A 1 -12.77 65.13 31.67
N LEU A 2 -11.55 64.63 31.86
CA LEU A 2 -10.99 63.97 33.06
C LEU A 2 -11.52 62.58 33.47
N GLN A 3 -10.73 61.61 33.94
CA GLN A 3 -9.28 61.32 33.98
C GLN A 3 -9.17 59.86 34.52
N TYR A 4 -8.48 58.93 33.85
CA TYR A 4 -7.14 58.40 34.19
C TYR A 4 -6.97 57.56 35.48
N LYS A 5 -6.45 56.33 35.27
CA LYS A 5 -5.41 55.56 36.04
C LYS A 5 -5.86 54.17 36.52
N SER A 6 -5.28 53.06 36.03
CA SER A 6 -3.92 52.49 36.22
C SER A 6 -3.84 51.53 37.42
N GLN A 7 -3.69 50.22 37.15
CA GLN A 7 -2.94 49.23 37.96
C GLN A 7 -2.53 48.08 37.01
N LYS A 8 -1.29 47.96 36.53
CA LYS A 8 -0.05 47.43 37.15
C LYS A 8 -0.15 46.00 37.73
N LYS A 9 0.65 45.13 37.10
CA LYS A 9 1.39 43.96 37.63
C LYS A 9 0.64 42.62 37.75
N THR A 10 1.12 41.62 37.01
CA THR A 10 2.08 40.64 37.57
C THR A 10 2.68 39.76 36.47
N LYS A 11 4.01 39.83 36.34
CA LYS A 11 4.81 38.76 35.74
C LYS A 11 4.71 37.53 36.66
N LYS A 12 4.34 36.38 36.11
CA LYS A 12 4.62 35.08 36.74
C LYS A 12 5.41 34.23 35.75
N THR A 13 6.73 34.33 35.87
CA THR A 13 7.67 33.32 35.41
C THR A 13 7.57 32.14 36.38
N LYS A 14 7.18 30.95 35.91
CA LYS A 14 7.65 29.70 36.50
C LYS A 14 7.61 28.60 35.44
N ALA A 15 8.81 28.12 35.13
CA ALA A 15 9.12 27.03 34.22
C ALA A 15 8.80 25.65 34.89
N PRO A 16 9.13 24.51 34.26
CA PRO A 16 8.21 23.45 33.88
C PRO A 16 8.16 22.30 34.90
N ALA A 17 6.96 21.83 35.24
CA ALA A 17 6.80 20.59 35.99
C ALA A 17 6.80 19.39 35.03
N LYS A 18 7.94 18.72 34.96
CA LYS A 18 8.12 17.34 34.48
C LYS A 18 7.10 16.43 35.19
N GLY A 19 6.42 15.57 34.43
CA GLY A 19 5.61 14.50 35.04
C GLY A 19 4.46 13.92 34.21
N ALA A 20 4.53 13.95 32.87
CA ALA A 20 3.67 13.12 32.02
C ALA A 20 4.41 12.74 30.73
N GLU A 21 5.66 12.28 30.85
CA GLU A 21 6.27 11.44 29.83
C GLU A 21 5.60 10.06 29.88
N LYS A 22 4.65 9.82 28.96
CA LYS A 22 4.62 8.60 28.14
C LYS A 22 3.52 8.74 27.09
N ALA A 23 3.98 8.69 25.82
CA ALA A 23 3.20 8.76 24.59
C ALA A 23 2.75 10.16 24.12
N ALA A 24 3.67 11.13 24.12
CA ALA A 24 3.72 12.07 22.98
C ALA A 24 4.13 11.28 21.73
N LYS A 25 3.26 10.37 21.26
CA LYS A 25 3.36 9.80 19.90
C LYS A 25 3.36 11.02 18.99
N ALA A 26 4.47 11.29 18.31
CA ALA A 26 4.51 12.31 17.28
C ALA A 26 3.43 11.96 16.26
N LEU A 27 2.26 12.59 16.39
CA LEU A 27 1.16 12.43 15.46
C LEU A 27 1.67 13.00 14.14
N LEU A 28 2.06 12.12 13.22
CA LEU A 28 2.45 12.50 11.87
C LEU A 28 1.44 13.52 11.35
N SER A 29 1.94 14.54 10.65
CA SER A 29 1.06 15.53 10.03
C SER A 29 0.12 14.80 9.08
N GLN A 30 -1.14 15.26 9.00
CA GLN A 30 -2.11 14.70 8.07
C GLN A 30 -1.58 14.70 6.62
N LYS A 31 -0.73 15.69 6.28
CA LYS A 31 -0.03 15.76 4.99
C LYS A 31 0.94 14.59 4.78
N GLU A 32 1.72 14.24 5.78
CA GLU A 32 2.69 13.13 5.69
C GLU A 32 1.97 11.78 5.58
N VAL A 33 0.89 11.60 6.34
CA VAL A 33 0.09 10.38 6.29
C VAL A 33 -0.58 10.21 4.93
N ALA A 34 -1.16 11.29 4.39
CA ALA A 34 -1.75 11.29 3.05
C ALA A 34 -0.69 11.07 1.95
N ALA A 35 0.52 11.63 2.10
CA ALA A 35 1.62 11.42 1.17
C ALA A 35 2.08 9.96 1.16
N ARG A 36 2.23 9.35 2.35
CA ARG A 36 2.58 7.92 2.46
C ARG A 36 1.52 7.02 1.85
N TRP A 37 0.24 7.34 2.06
CA TRP A 37 -0.85 6.60 1.41
C TRP A 37 -0.81 6.74 -0.12
N ALA A 38 -0.53 7.94 -0.64
CA ALA A 38 -0.38 8.14 -2.08
C ALA A 38 0.79 7.34 -2.68
N GLU A 39 1.91 7.24 -1.96
CA GLU A 39 3.05 6.40 -2.35
C GLU A 39 2.70 4.91 -2.30
N GLU A 40 1.95 4.47 -1.28
CA GLU A 40 1.47 3.08 -1.19
C GLU A 40 0.55 2.75 -2.38
N VAL A 41 -0.39 3.64 -2.71
CA VAL A 41 -1.29 3.51 -3.87
C VAL A 41 -0.51 3.41 -5.18
N LYS A 42 0.57 4.19 -5.36
CA LYS A 42 1.43 4.07 -6.54
C LYS A 42 2.16 2.72 -6.58
N ARG A 43 2.66 2.25 -5.43
CA ARG A 43 3.42 0.99 -5.31
C ARG A 43 2.54 -0.22 -5.57
N THR A 44 1.31 -0.20 -5.08
CA THR A 44 0.35 -1.31 -5.23
C THR A 44 -0.55 -1.11 -6.45
N LYS A 45 -0.10 -0.38 -7.46
CA LYS A 45 -0.88 -0.20 -8.68
C LYS A 45 -1.11 -1.56 -9.34
N TRP A 46 -2.37 -1.88 -9.60
CA TRP A 46 -2.74 -3.11 -10.28
C TRP A 46 -2.28 -3.03 -11.74
N VAL A 47 -1.67 -4.11 -12.22
CA VAL A 47 -1.33 -4.26 -13.64
C VAL A 47 -2.56 -4.82 -14.32
N TYR A 48 -3.06 -4.14 -15.35
CA TYR A 48 -4.23 -4.59 -16.08
C TYR A 48 -3.99 -5.97 -16.69
N ASP A 49 -4.95 -6.86 -16.49
CA ASP A 49 -4.98 -8.20 -17.05
C ASP A 49 -6.34 -8.41 -17.72
N GLU A 50 -6.32 -8.57 -19.03
CA GLU A 50 -7.52 -8.76 -19.85
C GLU A 50 -8.21 -10.10 -19.57
N TRP A 51 -7.44 -11.09 -19.11
CA TRP A 51 -7.93 -12.43 -18.79
C TRP A 51 -8.47 -12.55 -17.37
N PHE A 52 -8.28 -11.50 -16.55
CA PHE A 52 -8.78 -11.49 -15.19
C PHE A 52 -10.31 -11.45 -15.18
N LYS A 53 -10.89 -12.45 -14.53
CA LYS A 53 -12.34 -12.57 -14.29
C LYS A 53 -12.56 -12.78 -12.80
N HIS A 54 -13.54 -12.06 -12.25
CA HIS A 54 -13.95 -12.31 -10.87
C HIS A 54 -14.54 -13.73 -10.74
N PRO A 55 -14.34 -14.40 -9.60
CA PRO A 55 -14.97 -15.69 -9.33
C PRO A 55 -16.49 -15.63 -9.52
N PRO A 56 -17.13 -16.78 -9.88
CA PRO A 56 -18.58 -16.83 -9.94
C PRO A 56 -19.17 -16.52 -8.57
N HIS A 57 -20.32 -15.82 -8.55
CA HIS A 57 -21.02 -15.36 -7.35
C HIS A 57 -20.35 -14.24 -6.55
N THR A 58 -19.26 -13.63 -7.06
CA THR A 58 -18.71 -12.41 -6.47
C THR A 58 -19.61 -11.21 -6.77
N GLU A 59 -19.95 -10.45 -5.73
CA GLU A 59 -20.66 -9.19 -5.89
C GLU A 59 -19.73 -8.13 -6.45
N THR A 60 -19.96 -7.73 -7.71
CA THR A 60 -19.15 -6.71 -8.35
C THR A 60 -19.84 -5.35 -8.36
N ILE A 61 -19.08 -4.30 -8.12
CA ILE A 61 -19.52 -2.91 -8.17
C ILE A 61 -18.77 -2.14 -9.26
N ALA A 62 -19.50 -1.31 -10.00
CA ALA A 62 -18.91 -0.42 -10.98
C ALA A 62 -18.04 0.64 -10.30
N ARG A 63 -16.93 1.02 -10.96
CA ARG A 63 -16.01 2.07 -10.47
C ARG A 63 -16.73 3.35 -10.01
N GLY A 64 -17.76 3.78 -10.74
CA GLY A 64 -18.55 4.96 -10.39
C GLY A 64 -19.16 4.84 -8.99
N ALA A 65 -19.92 3.76 -8.75
CA ALA A 65 -20.55 3.49 -7.48
C ALA A 65 -19.54 3.22 -6.35
N ALA A 66 -18.43 2.53 -6.65
CA ALA A 66 -17.36 2.28 -5.69
C ALA A 66 -16.74 3.56 -5.13
N LYS A 67 -16.65 4.63 -5.93
CA LYS A 67 -16.13 5.93 -5.46
C LYS A 67 -17.00 6.57 -4.37
N ASP A 68 -18.32 6.36 -4.48
CA ASP A 68 -19.32 6.97 -3.62
C ASP A 68 -19.60 6.16 -2.34
N LEU A 69 -19.10 4.91 -2.23
CA LEU A 69 -19.19 4.10 -1.01
C LEU A 69 -18.41 4.69 0.17
N ALA A 70 -17.25 5.30 -0.11
CA ALA A 70 -16.39 5.83 0.96
C ALA A 70 -16.70 7.29 1.27
N THR A 71 -16.72 7.62 2.56
CA THR A 71 -16.64 9.00 3.04
C THR A 71 -15.30 9.19 3.78
N PRO A 72 -14.34 9.98 3.26
CA PRO A 72 -14.37 10.78 2.02
C PRO A 72 -14.23 9.93 0.74
N LYS A 73 -14.75 10.45 -0.38
CA LYS A 73 -14.78 9.76 -1.69
C LYS A 73 -13.43 9.17 -2.08
N LEU A 74 -13.46 7.97 -2.67
CA LEU A 74 -12.25 7.35 -3.24
C LEU A 74 -11.84 8.07 -4.51
N LYS A 75 -10.52 8.24 -4.68
CA LYS A 75 -9.95 8.77 -5.91
C LYS A 75 -9.93 7.68 -6.99
N PRO A 76 -10.06 8.05 -8.27
CA PRO A 76 -9.95 7.10 -9.37
C PRO A 76 -8.64 6.31 -9.32
N SER A 77 -7.52 6.97 -9.00
CA SER A 77 -6.19 6.35 -8.89
C SER A 77 -6.07 5.34 -7.74
N GLU A 78 -6.90 5.48 -6.70
CA GLU A 78 -6.94 4.51 -5.60
C GLU A 78 -7.65 3.23 -6.05
N LEU A 79 -8.75 3.36 -6.80
CA LEU A 79 -9.47 2.21 -7.35
C LEU A 79 -8.69 1.46 -8.43
N ASP A 80 -7.81 2.15 -9.18
CA ASP A 80 -6.92 1.50 -10.14
C ASP A 80 -5.82 0.64 -9.46
N THR A 81 -5.79 0.56 -8.12
CA THR A 81 -4.93 -0.38 -7.38
C THR A 81 -5.59 -1.73 -7.12
N LEU A 82 -6.91 -1.81 -7.32
CA LEU A 82 -7.67 -3.03 -7.10
C LEU A 82 -7.84 -3.80 -8.41
N PRO A 83 -7.87 -5.14 -8.35
CA PRO A 83 -8.27 -5.95 -9.50
C PRO A 83 -9.63 -5.53 -10.02
N TYR A 84 -9.75 -5.46 -11.35
CA TYR A 84 -11.00 -5.15 -12.01
C TYR A 84 -11.17 -6.00 -13.26
N GLU A 85 -12.42 -6.32 -13.54
CA GLU A 85 -12.83 -6.91 -14.81
C GLU A 85 -13.40 -5.79 -15.69
N GLU A 86 -13.00 -5.76 -16.96
CA GLU A 86 -13.64 -4.91 -17.96
C GLU A 86 -14.83 -5.64 -18.59
N LYS A 87 -16.01 -5.02 -18.50
CA LYS A 87 -17.26 -5.50 -19.12
C LYS A 87 -17.91 -4.39 -19.92
N PHE A 88 -18.60 -4.74 -20.99
CA PHE A 88 -19.45 -3.80 -21.71
C PHE A 88 -20.76 -3.59 -20.93
N ALA A 89 -21.11 -2.33 -20.76
CA ALA A 89 -22.41 -1.91 -20.27
C ALA A 89 -23.50 -2.11 -21.33
N ASN A 90 -24.76 -2.06 -20.92
CA ASN A 90 -25.91 -2.14 -21.82
C ASN A 90 -25.94 -1.04 -22.89
N ASN A 91 -25.24 0.08 -22.66
CA ASN A 91 -25.11 1.19 -23.61
C ASN A 91 -23.85 1.10 -24.50
N GLY A 92 -23.11 -0.02 -24.45
CA GLY A 92 -21.87 -0.22 -25.22
C GLY A 92 -20.62 0.45 -24.63
N ALA A 93 -20.74 1.16 -23.49
CA ALA A 93 -19.58 1.73 -22.82
C ALA A 93 -18.79 0.65 -22.06
N LEU A 94 -17.46 0.78 -22.04
CA LEU A 94 -16.61 -0.10 -21.24
C LEU A 94 -16.67 0.31 -19.77
N MET A 95 -17.02 -0.64 -18.90
CA MET A 95 -17.12 -0.47 -17.46
C MET A 95 -16.08 -1.33 -16.74
N LYS A 96 -15.47 -0.75 -15.72
CA LYS A 96 -14.59 -1.46 -14.78
C LYS A 96 -15.41 -1.91 -13.58
N LEU A 97 -15.44 -3.23 -13.37
CA LEU A 97 -16.11 -3.89 -12.27
C LEU A 97 -15.08 -4.33 -11.24
N HIS A 98 -15.20 -3.80 -10.04
CA HIS A 98 -14.40 -4.19 -8.88
C HIS A 98 -15.22 -5.13 -8.01
N ASP A 99 -14.54 -6.01 -7.27
CA ASP A 99 -15.18 -6.81 -6.23
C ASP A 99 -15.54 -5.90 -5.04
N LEU A 100 -16.78 -5.98 -4.57
CA LEU A 100 -17.30 -5.20 -3.46
C LEU A 100 -16.50 -5.45 -2.17
N GLU A 101 -16.18 -6.71 -1.86
CA GLU A 101 -15.44 -7.06 -0.64
C GLU A 101 -14.03 -6.47 -0.66
N HIS A 102 -13.37 -6.49 -1.82
CA HIS A 102 -12.06 -5.87 -1.99
C HIS A 102 -12.12 -4.35 -1.85
N VAL A 103 -13.17 -3.70 -2.35
CA VAL A 103 -13.38 -2.25 -2.19
C VAL A 103 -13.58 -1.89 -0.71
N ASP A 104 -14.40 -2.65 0.03
CA ASP A 104 -14.63 -2.41 1.45
C ASP A 104 -13.37 -2.60 2.29
N ASN A 105 -12.67 -3.72 2.10
CA ASN A 105 -11.36 -3.96 2.73
C ASN A 105 -10.35 -2.85 2.42
N PHE A 106 -10.38 -2.31 1.20
CA PHE A 106 -9.53 -1.21 0.81
C PHE A 106 -9.91 0.11 1.52
N ILE A 107 -11.19 0.39 1.69
CA ILE A 107 -11.67 1.55 2.45
C ILE A 107 -11.24 1.45 3.91
N GLU A 108 -11.35 0.27 4.52
CA GLU A 108 -10.88 0.03 5.89
C GLU A 108 -9.36 0.17 5.99
N LYS A 109 -8.60 -0.38 5.05
CA LYS A 109 -7.15 -0.20 4.96
C LYS A 109 -6.80 1.29 4.88
N ARG A 110 -7.48 2.06 4.04
CA ARG A 110 -7.29 3.51 3.91
C ARG A 110 -7.60 4.23 5.22
N LYS A 111 -8.73 3.92 5.88
CA LYS A 111 -9.08 4.50 7.19
C LYS A 111 -7.99 4.22 8.23
N ARG A 112 -7.48 2.98 8.28
CA ARG A 112 -6.39 2.59 9.19
C ARG A 112 -5.06 3.27 8.88
N TRP A 113 -4.76 3.53 7.61
CA TRP A 113 -3.57 4.28 7.21
C TRP A 113 -3.68 5.76 7.54
N LEU A 114 -4.87 6.36 7.35
CA LEU A 114 -5.16 7.75 7.68
C LEU A 114 -5.34 7.98 9.20
N ASP A 115 -5.61 6.92 9.95
CA ASP A 115 -5.70 6.97 11.40
C ASP A 115 -4.33 7.28 12.02
N ARG A 116 -4.22 8.47 12.61
CA ARG A 116 -2.98 9.03 13.15
C ARG A 116 -2.50 8.31 14.42
N THR A 117 -3.32 7.43 15.01
CA THR A 117 -2.98 6.73 16.26
C THR A 117 -2.13 5.49 16.01
N VAL A 118 -2.14 4.98 14.78
CA VAL A 118 -1.35 3.84 14.32
C VAL A 118 -0.02 4.32 13.75
N HIS A 119 1.09 3.82 14.30
CA HIS A 119 2.42 4.07 13.74
C HIS A 119 2.52 3.34 12.39
N THR A 120 2.31 4.06 11.28
CA THR A 120 2.33 3.51 9.91
C THR A 120 3.69 2.88 9.54
N SER A 121 4.75 3.16 10.31
CA SER A 121 6.04 2.46 10.23
C SER A 121 5.92 0.93 10.35
N ARG A 122 4.87 0.41 11.01
CA ARG A 122 4.59 -1.04 11.10
C ARG A 122 3.70 -1.59 9.98
N LEU A 123 3.08 -0.73 9.17
CA LEU A 123 2.22 -1.15 8.05
C LEU A 123 3.01 -1.27 6.74
N ARG A 124 4.27 -0.82 6.71
CA ARG A 124 5.23 -1.15 5.67
C ARG A 124 5.59 -2.64 5.83
N PRO A 125 5.34 -3.51 4.85
CA PRO A 125 5.96 -4.84 4.84
C PRO A 125 7.47 -4.62 4.93
N GLN A 126 8.12 -5.23 5.92
CA GLN A 126 9.58 -5.33 5.98
C GLN A 126 10.02 -6.19 4.79
N SER A 127 10.15 -5.57 3.63
CA SER A 127 10.71 -6.19 2.44
C SER A 127 11.58 -5.11 1.82
N ALA A 128 12.89 -5.37 1.82
CA ALA A 128 13.98 -4.48 1.42
C ALA A 128 14.28 -3.31 2.37
N ALA A 129 14.66 -3.62 3.61
CA ALA A 129 15.87 -3.00 4.12
C ALA A 129 17.02 -3.90 3.66
N THR A 130 17.61 -3.59 2.52
CA THR A 130 18.97 -4.03 2.19
C THR A 130 19.88 -3.32 3.18
N ASP A 131 20.07 -4.01 4.30
CA ASP A 131 21.10 -3.72 5.29
C ASP A 131 22.44 -3.67 4.54
N GLY A 132 23.20 -2.60 4.78
CA GLY A 132 24.54 -2.46 4.25
C GLY A 132 25.44 -3.55 4.84
N ALA A 133 25.57 -4.67 4.15
CA ALA A 133 26.61 -5.67 4.41
C ALA A 133 27.64 -5.60 3.27
N GLN A 134 28.56 -4.67 3.46
CA GLN A 134 29.99 -4.74 3.13
C GLN A 134 30.40 -5.56 1.90
N ALA A 135 30.79 -4.83 0.85
CA ALA A 135 31.66 -5.35 -0.19
C ALA A 135 32.93 -5.95 0.44
N GLN A 136 33.18 -7.24 0.20
CA GLN A 136 34.49 -7.83 0.37
C GLN A 136 34.86 -8.54 -0.94
N ALA A 137 35.86 -7.96 -1.59
CA ALA A 137 36.42 -8.41 -2.85
C ALA A 137 37.27 -9.67 -2.65
N GLY A 138 36.95 -10.74 -3.41
CA GLY A 138 37.84 -11.79 -3.96
C GLY A 138 38.79 -12.58 -3.03
N PRO A 139 39.50 -13.62 -3.54
CA PRO A 139 39.68 -13.98 -4.95
C PRO A 139 39.39 -15.44 -5.33
N SER A 140 39.34 -15.63 -6.65
CA SER A 140 39.54 -16.83 -7.48
C SER A 140 40.11 -18.09 -6.84
N SER A 141 39.59 -19.24 -7.28
CA SER A 141 40.32 -20.16 -8.19
C SER A 141 39.46 -21.36 -8.63
N SER A 142 39.41 -21.56 -9.95
CA SER A 142 39.50 -22.87 -10.66
C SER A 142 38.43 -23.94 -10.38
N ALA A 143 38.01 -24.80 -11.31
CA ALA A 143 38.16 -24.96 -12.75
C ALA A 143 37.22 -26.12 -13.13
N THR A 144 36.67 -26.05 -14.35
CA THR A 144 36.44 -27.13 -15.32
C THR A 144 35.96 -28.52 -14.85
N GLN A 145 34.81 -28.95 -15.40
CA GLN A 145 34.61 -30.16 -16.25
C GLN A 145 33.10 -30.30 -16.47
N GLU A 146 32.54 -29.96 -17.64
CA GLU A 146 32.53 -30.77 -18.87
C GLU A 146 32.36 -32.28 -18.59
N SER A 147 31.15 -32.78 -18.79
CA SER A 147 30.91 -34.18 -19.18
C SER A 147 29.62 -34.22 -19.99
N THR A 148 29.84 -34.27 -21.29
CA THR A 148 28.90 -34.67 -22.33
C THR A 148 28.60 -36.17 -22.25
N SER A 149 27.50 -36.54 -22.89
CA SER A 149 27.19 -37.89 -23.40
C SER A 149 26.86 -38.99 -22.40
N SER A 150 25.65 -39.54 -22.51
CA SER A 150 25.46 -40.86 -23.16
C SER A 150 23.97 -41.21 -23.26
N ALA A 151 23.44 -41.12 -24.47
CA ALA A 151 22.55 -42.16 -25.00
C ALA A 151 23.46 -43.17 -25.71
N PRO A 152 23.16 -44.48 -25.67
CA PRO A 152 22.38 -45.05 -26.78
C PRO A 152 21.44 -46.23 -26.40
N GLN A 153 20.41 -46.44 -27.25
CA GLN A 153 19.85 -47.71 -27.78
C GLN A 153 19.46 -48.85 -26.78
N ASP A 154 18.48 -49.73 -27.00
CA ASP A 154 17.95 -50.35 -28.21
C ASP A 154 16.67 -51.17 -27.86
N ASP A 155 16.09 -51.80 -28.88
CA ASP A 155 15.10 -52.89 -28.88
C ASP A 155 13.67 -52.54 -28.40
N GLY A 156 12.61 -52.72 -29.20
CA GLY A 156 12.45 -53.65 -30.30
C GLY A 156 11.12 -54.42 -30.09
N GLN A 157 10.15 -54.11 -30.96
CA GLN A 157 9.08 -55.01 -31.44
C GLN A 157 7.75 -55.18 -30.65
N PRO A 158 6.59 -54.92 -31.29
CA PRO A 158 5.32 -55.60 -30.99
C PRO A 158 5.17 -56.87 -31.86
N PRO A 159 4.46 -57.92 -31.39
CA PRO A 159 3.17 -58.24 -32.05
C PRO A 159 2.12 -58.92 -31.14
N ASN A 160 0.86 -58.50 -31.25
CA ASN A 160 -0.30 -59.34 -31.61
C ASN A 160 -1.53 -58.46 -31.85
#